data_AF-A0A672I1Y0-F1
#
_entry.id   AF-A0A672I1Y0-F1
#
_cell.length_a   1.000
_cell.length_b   1.000
_cell.length_c   1.000
_cell.angle_alpha   90.00
_cell.angle_beta   90.00
_cell.angle_gamma   90.00
#
_symmetry.space_group_name_H-M   'P 1'
#
loop_
_entity.id
_entity.type
_entity.pdbx_description
1 polymer ?
#
loop_
_entity_poly.entity_id
_entity_poly.type
_entity_poly.pdbx_seq_one_letter_code
_entity_poly.pdbx_strand_id
1 'polypeptide(L)'
;MSAVCVYTIRDIDIVLMSSFFNGQTSETTKNRQRNCVEDSSKISLDILRMIDKNSELEDWIHPVGNSNPLLFSHHNYTHISVDSFQQKDNSQHPVIFLSLNNGRIHKVLQHQIEPFIIAEYRPFSHTTYITSINLHSSSKKLYVNSRDQLVQVDVANCTQYGSTCQDCILSRDPYCGYMAHSHINTCKTLNMLIFIFKTRI
;
A
#
# COMPACT_ATOMS: atom_id res chain seq x y z
N MET A 1 -11.74 -14.22 4.46
CA MET A 1 -10.26 -14.26 4.56
C MET A 1 -9.72 -13.35 3.48
N SER A 2 -8.69 -12.57 3.81
CA SER A 2 -8.07 -11.61 2.90
C SER A 2 -6.56 -11.63 3.07
N ALA A 3 -5.84 -11.31 1.99
CA ALA A 3 -4.40 -11.18 1.98
C ALA A 3 -3.98 -9.89 1.27
N VAL A 4 -2.83 -9.32 1.65
CA VAL A 4 -2.20 -8.17 0.98
C VAL A 4 -0.84 -8.63 0.49
N CYS A 5 -0.58 -8.51 -0.82
CA CYS A 5 0.71 -8.82 -1.44
C CYS A 5 1.32 -7.53 -2.01
N VAL A 6 2.65 -7.46 -2.03
CA VAL A 6 3.39 -6.34 -2.60
C VAL A 6 4.19 -6.85 -3.79
N TYR A 7 4.13 -6.13 -4.91
CA TYR A 7 4.86 -6.44 -6.14
C TYR A 7 5.64 -5.20 -6.57
N THR A 8 6.78 -5.38 -7.24
CA THR A 8 7.45 -4.26 -7.89
C THR A 8 7.04 -4.17 -9.36
N ILE A 9 6.97 -2.95 -9.89
CA ILE A 9 6.79 -2.73 -11.34
C ILE A 9 7.91 -3.40 -12.13
N ARG A 10 9.13 -3.44 -11.58
CA ARG A 10 10.28 -4.09 -12.19
C ARG A 10 10.04 -5.60 -12.39
N ASP A 11 9.55 -6.31 -11.38
CA ASP A 11 9.32 -7.75 -11.46
C ASP A 11 8.19 -8.08 -12.44
N ILE A 12 7.14 -7.24 -12.46
CA ILE A 12 6.06 -7.32 -13.45
C ILE A 12 6.63 -7.14 -14.86
N ASP A 13 7.41 -6.08 -15.09
CA ASP A 13 8.00 -5.77 -16.39
C ASP A 13 8.94 -6.88 -16.88
N ILE A 14 9.78 -7.44 -15.99
CA ILE A 14 10.64 -8.57 -16.30
C ILE A 14 9.81 -9.73 -16.85
N VAL A 15 8.75 -10.14 -16.15
CA VAL A 15 7.89 -11.26 -16.60
C VAL A 15 7.21 -10.95 -17.93
N LEU A 16 6.66 -9.74 -18.10
CA LEU A 16 6.07 -9.32 -19.38
C LEU A 16 7.08 -9.37 -20.54
N MET A 17 8.33 -8.98 -20.27
CA MET A 17 9.40 -8.88 -21.27
C MET A 17 10.21 -10.16 -21.48
N SER A 18 10.12 -11.16 -20.60
CA SER A 18 10.87 -12.43 -20.75
C SER A 18 9.98 -13.64 -20.97
N SER A 19 8.81 -13.69 -20.33
CA SER A 19 7.99 -14.90 -20.27
C SER A 19 7.32 -15.24 -21.59
N PHE A 20 7.13 -16.53 -21.86
CA PHE A 20 6.39 -17.00 -23.02
C PHE A 20 4.89 -16.97 -22.75
N PHE A 21 4.08 -17.05 -23.80
CA PHE A 21 2.67 -17.35 -23.59
C PHE A 21 2.50 -18.83 -23.26
N ASN A 22 1.55 -19.13 -22.39
CA ASN A 22 1.26 -20.47 -21.93
C ASN A 22 1.03 -21.44 -23.13
N GLY A 23 1.73 -22.58 -23.14
CA GLY A 23 1.63 -23.58 -24.21
C GLY A 23 2.34 -23.23 -25.52
N GLN A 24 3.19 -22.21 -25.55
CA GLN A 24 3.95 -21.79 -26.74
C GLN A 24 5.41 -22.28 -26.70
N THR A 25 5.94 -22.76 -27.83
CA THR A 25 7.35 -23.23 -27.93
C THR A 25 8.28 -22.13 -28.44
N SER A 26 9.57 -22.20 -28.10
CA SER A 26 10.63 -21.23 -28.50
C SER A 26 10.71 -20.90 -30.00
N GLU A 27 10.16 -21.75 -30.88
CA GLU A 27 10.15 -21.52 -32.34
C GLU A 27 9.09 -20.50 -32.79
N THR A 28 7.97 -20.41 -32.09
CA THR A 28 6.87 -19.48 -32.44
C THR A 28 7.06 -18.07 -31.89
N THR A 29 8.01 -17.89 -30.96
CA THR A 29 8.21 -16.65 -30.19
C THR A 29 9.39 -15.80 -30.67
N LYS A 30 10.20 -16.28 -31.62
CA LYS A 30 11.37 -15.52 -32.15
C LYS A 30 11.01 -14.17 -32.76
N ASN A 31 9.76 -13.98 -33.20
CA ASN A 31 9.28 -12.75 -33.83
C ASN A 31 8.39 -11.88 -32.94
N ARG A 32 8.20 -12.23 -31.67
CA ARG A 32 7.41 -11.38 -30.77
C ARG A 32 8.24 -10.16 -30.38
N GLN A 33 7.89 -9.01 -30.96
CA GLN A 33 8.39 -7.73 -30.48
C GLN A 33 7.73 -7.43 -29.13
N ARG A 34 8.53 -7.47 -28.06
CA ARG A 34 8.03 -7.36 -26.68
C ARG A 34 7.88 -5.91 -26.22
N ASN A 35 8.68 -5.03 -26.81
CA ASN A 35 8.63 -3.60 -26.54
C ASN A 35 7.42 -2.96 -27.25
N CYS A 36 6.87 -1.93 -26.60
CA CYS A 36 5.94 -1.02 -27.25
C CYS A 36 6.59 -0.39 -28.48
N VAL A 37 5.83 -0.28 -29.57
CA VAL A 37 6.23 0.43 -30.79
C VAL A 37 5.52 1.78 -30.83
N GLU A 38 6.14 2.78 -31.44
CA GLU A 38 5.56 4.14 -31.58
C GLU A 38 4.23 4.15 -32.36
N ASP A 39 4.13 3.29 -33.37
CA ASP A 39 2.96 3.19 -34.26
C ASP A 39 2.42 1.75 -34.27
N SER A 40 1.42 1.50 -33.44
CA SER A 40 0.82 0.17 -33.28
C SER A 40 0.05 -0.31 -34.51
N SER A 41 -0.30 0.59 -35.44
CA SER A 41 -0.97 0.21 -36.70
C SER A 41 -0.08 -0.62 -37.63
N LYS A 42 1.24 -0.59 -37.41
CA LYS A 42 2.25 -1.31 -38.19
C LYS A 42 2.60 -2.68 -37.64
N ILE A 43 1.97 -3.11 -36.53
CA ILE A 43 2.21 -4.44 -35.97
C ILE A 43 1.65 -5.49 -36.96
N SER A 44 2.46 -6.51 -37.25
CA SER A 44 2.05 -7.59 -38.15
C SER A 44 0.77 -8.29 -37.65
N LEU A 45 -0.14 -8.59 -38.58
CA LEU A 45 -1.36 -9.35 -38.31
C LEU A 45 -1.09 -10.70 -37.65
N ASP A 46 0.05 -11.33 -37.94
CA ASP A 46 0.42 -12.61 -37.34
C ASP A 46 0.71 -12.47 -35.84
N ILE A 47 1.35 -11.38 -35.44
CA ILE A 47 1.60 -11.06 -34.02
C ILE A 47 0.27 -10.76 -33.32
N LEU A 48 -0.60 -9.98 -33.96
CA LEU A 48 -1.92 -9.64 -33.40
C LEU A 48 -2.80 -10.89 -33.21
N ARG A 49 -2.87 -11.77 -34.22
CA ARG A 49 -3.58 -13.06 -34.14
C ARG A 49 -2.99 -13.98 -33.08
N MET A 50 -1.68 -13.96 -32.89
CA MET A 50 -1.02 -14.73 -31.83
C MET A 50 -1.42 -14.24 -30.44
N ILE A 51 -1.40 -12.93 -30.20
CA ILE A 51 -1.79 -12.33 -28.91
C ILE A 51 -3.29 -12.54 -28.64
N ASP A 52 -4.15 -12.38 -29.67
CA ASP A 52 -5.59 -12.63 -29.57
C ASP A 52 -5.90 -14.09 -29.24
N LYS A 53 -5.12 -15.03 -29.78
CA LYS A 53 -5.27 -16.46 -29.52
C LYS A 53 -4.88 -16.85 -28.09
N ASN A 54 -3.77 -16.32 -27.58
CA ASN A 54 -3.38 -16.50 -26.18
C ASN A 54 -2.55 -15.32 -25.69
N SER A 55 -3.01 -14.69 -24.60
CA SER A 55 -2.32 -13.59 -23.94
C SER A 55 -1.83 -13.93 -22.52
N GLU A 56 -2.09 -15.15 -22.04
CA GLU A 56 -1.65 -15.61 -20.72
C GLU A 56 -0.17 -15.96 -20.75
N LEU A 57 0.61 -15.42 -19.82
CA LEU A 57 2.03 -15.73 -19.66
C LEU A 57 2.23 -17.03 -18.87
N GLU A 58 3.32 -17.72 -19.15
CA GLU A 58 3.68 -18.98 -18.47
C GLU A 58 4.26 -18.74 -17.07
N ASP A 59 5.08 -17.70 -16.91
CA ASP A 59 5.71 -17.37 -15.63
C ASP A 59 4.80 -16.55 -14.73
N TRP A 60 4.83 -16.86 -13.44
CA TRP A 60 4.09 -16.14 -12.42
C TRP A 60 4.85 -14.89 -11.97
N ILE A 61 4.11 -13.82 -11.70
CA ILE A 61 4.65 -12.64 -11.04
C ILE A 61 4.60 -12.90 -9.53
N HIS A 62 5.77 -13.02 -8.91
CA HIS A 62 5.88 -13.29 -7.47
C HIS A 62 5.90 -11.98 -6.65
N PRO A 63 5.36 -12.00 -5.42
CA PRO A 63 5.51 -10.89 -4.49
C PRO A 63 6.98 -10.60 -4.17
N VAL A 64 7.25 -9.39 -3.70
CA VAL A 64 8.60 -8.94 -3.31
C VAL A 64 9.24 -9.96 -2.36
N GLY A 65 10.48 -10.35 -2.66
CA GLY A 65 11.24 -11.32 -1.87
C GLY A 65 10.80 -12.78 -2.04
N ASN A 66 9.99 -13.09 -3.07
CA ASN A 66 9.38 -14.41 -3.29
C ASN A 66 8.69 -14.94 -2.02
N SER A 67 8.08 -14.02 -1.29
CA SER A 67 7.69 -14.20 0.10
C SER A 67 6.18 -14.35 0.25
N ASN A 68 5.77 -14.79 1.45
CA ASN A 68 4.36 -14.86 1.84
C ASN A 68 3.69 -13.47 1.75
N PRO A 69 2.35 -13.40 1.68
CA PRO A 69 1.64 -12.14 1.72
C PRO A 69 2.09 -11.27 2.90
N LEU A 70 2.22 -9.97 2.65
CA LEU A 70 2.55 -8.96 3.67
C LEU A 70 1.60 -9.05 4.86
N LEU A 71 0.31 -9.28 4.57
CA LEU A 71 -0.72 -9.52 5.57
C LEU A 71 -1.57 -10.70 5.14
N PHE A 72 -1.83 -11.59 6.08
CA PHE A 72 -2.86 -12.62 5.99
C PHE A 72 -3.83 -12.45 7.15
N SER A 73 -5.14 -12.41 6.88
CA SER A 73 -6.14 -12.13 7.91
C SER A 73 -7.46 -12.85 7.65
N HIS A 74 -8.16 -13.18 8.74
CA HIS A 74 -9.53 -13.70 8.70
C HIS A 74 -10.58 -12.61 8.44
N HIS A 75 -10.20 -11.33 8.50
CA HIS A 75 -11.08 -10.23 8.10
C HIS A 75 -11.36 -10.23 6.60
N ASN A 76 -12.47 -9.61 6.22
CA ASN A 76 -12.85 -9.40 4.81
C ASN A 76 -12.59 -7.94 4.46
N TYR A 77 -11.41 -7.68 3.89
CA TYR A 77 -11.03 -6.36 3.42
C TYR A 77 -11.59 -6.10 2.01
N THR A 78 -11.98 -4.86 1.73
CA THR A 78 -12.65 -4.48 0.47
C THR A 78 -11.88 -3.45 -0.34
N HIS A 79 -11.21 -2.50 0.31
CA HIS A 79 -10.40 -1.48 -0.33
C HIS A 79 -9.11 -1.25 0.44
N ILE A 80 -8.08 -0.80 -0.28
CA ILE A 80 -6.74 -0.51 0.25
C ILE A 80 -6.31 0.89 -0.18
N SER A 81 -5.70 1.63 0.74
CA SER A 81 -4.95 2.86 0.47
C SER A 81 -3.63 2.77 1.20
N VAL A 82 -2.53 3.21 0.58
CA VAL A 82 -1.19 3.06 1.14
C VAL A 82 -0.52 4.42 1.20
N ASP A 83 0.18 4.67 2.30
CA ASP A 83 1.14 5.75 2.44
C ASP A 83 2.55 5.19 2.59
N SER A 84 3.55 6.03 2.39
CA SER A 84 4.93 5.71 2.75
C SER A 84 5.41 6.65 3.86
N PHE A 85 6.05 6.06 4.86
CA PHE A 85 6.74 6.81 5.91
C PHE A 85 8.24 6.53 5.83
N GLN A 86 9.04 7.60 5.80
CA GLN A 86 10.49 7.50 5.87
C GLN A 86 10.93 7.47 7.33
N GLN A 87 11.60 6.39 7.72
CA GLN A 87 12.25 6.28 9.01
C GLN A 87 13.63 6.97 9.00
N LYS A 88 14.25 7.14 10.17
CA LYS A 88 15.55 7.81 10.36
C LYS A 88 16.71 7.20 9.55
N ASP A 89 16.59 5.94 9.16
CA ASP A 89 17.57 5.19 8.36
C ASP A 89 17.30 5.29 6.85
N ASN A 90 16.41 6.20 6.43
CA ASN A 90 15.91 6.34 5.06
C ASN A 90 15.16 5.12 4.51
N SER A 91 14.84 4.12 5.34
CA SER A 91 13.96 3.04 4.91
C SER A 91 12.51 3.55 4.81
N GLN A 92 11.83 3.16 3.72
CA GLN A 92 10.41 3.45 3.53
C GLN A 92 9.58 2.27 4.03
N HIS A 93 8.70 2.54 4.99
CA HIS A 93 7.75 1.55 5.48
C HIS A 93 6.35 1.90 5.01
N PRO A 94 5.58 0.94 4.45
CA PRO A 94 4.22 1.18 4.05
C PRO A 94 3.31 1.28 5.28
N VAL A 95 2.48 2.33 5.31
CA VAL A 95 1.35 2.45 6.23
C VAL A 95 0.08 2.17 5.44
N ILE A 96 -0.61 1.09 5.78
CA ILE A 96 -1.69 0.54 4.97
C ILE A 96 -3.02 0.80 5.67
N PHE A 97 -3.97 1.34 4.93
CA PHE A 97 -5.35 1.52 5.36
C PHE A 97 -6.23 0.51 4.63
N LEU A 98 -6.89 -0.37 5.37
CA LEU A 98 -7.74 -1.43 4.85
C LEU A 98 -9.17 -1.23 5.33
N SER A 99 -10.11 -1.07 4.40
CA SER A 99 -11.53 -1.02 4.75
C SER A 99 -12.13 -2.41 4.90
N LEU A 100 -12.98 -2.58 5.90
CA LEU A 100 -13.74 -3.81 6.15
C LEU A 100 -15.11 -3.72 5.49
N ASN A 101 -15.75 -4.87 5.27
CA ASN A 101 -17.10 -4.99 4.72
C ASN A 101 -18.24 -4.40 5.60
N ASN A 102 -17.92 -3.82 6.75
CA ASN A 102 -18.87 -3.25 7.70
C ASN A 102 -18.62 -1.78 8.04
N GLY A 103 -17.82 -1.09 7.22
CA GLY A 103 -17.61 0.36 7.33
C GLY A 103 -16.48 0.77 8.26
N ARG A 104 -15.75 -0.19 8.85
CA ARG A 104 -14.56 0.06 9.66
C ARG A 104 -13.30 0.09 8.82
N ILE A 105 -12.24 0.67 9.35
CA ILE A 105 -10.94 0.77 8.67
C ILE A 105 -9.83 0.37 9.62
N HIS A 106 -8.99 -0.57 9.22
CA HIS A 106 -7.75 -0.89 9.93
C HIS A 106 -6.60 -0.04 9.38
N LYS A 107 -5.83 0.57 10.28
CA LYS A 107 -4.50 1.10 10.00
C LYS A 107 -3.47 0.04 10.37
N VAL A 108 -2.68 -0.39 9.41
CA VAL A 108 -1.74 -1.49 9.53
C VAL A 108 -0.34 -1.00 9.20
N LEU A 109 0.62 -1.38 10.03
CA LEU A 109 2.04 -1.20 9.75
C LEU A 109 2.66 -2.56 9.46
N GLN A 110 3.43 -2.64 8.38
CA GLN A 110 4.31 -3.79 8.16
C GLN A 110 5.55 -3.62 9.03
N HIS A 111 5.81 -4.56 9.94
CA HIS A 111 7.02 -4.55 10.74
C HIS A 111 7.71 -5.93 10.73
N GLN A 112 8.85 -6.01 10.03
CA GLN A 112 9.85 -7.09 9.97
C GLN A 112 9.36 -8.54 9.88
N ILE A 113 8.59 -9.03 10.86
CA ILE A 113 8.15 -10.42 10.98
C ILE A 113 6.62 -10.54 10.80
N GLU A 114 5.82 -9.59 11.30
CA GLU A 114 4.36 -9.67 11.23
C GLU A 114 3.69 -8.29 11.04
N PRO A 115 2.54 -8.25 10.33
CA PRO A 115 1.74 -7.06 10.22
C PRO A 115 1.09 -6.70 11.56
N PHE A 116 1.14 -5.42 11.93
CA PHE A 116 0.57 -4.91 13.18
C PHE A 116 -0.59 -3.97 12.89
N ILE A 117 -1.77 -4.26 13.44
CA ILE A 117 -2.93 -3.36 13.38
C ILE A 117 -2.76 -2.29 14.47
N ILE A 118 -2.45 -1.06 14.06
CA ILE A 118 -2.24 0.08 14.95
C ILE A 118 -3.57 0.61 15.50
N ALA A 119 -4.58 0.70 14.64
CA ALA A 119 -5.86 1.32 14.98
C ALA A 119 -7.02 0.79 14.12
N GLU A 120 -8.22 0.80 14.69
CA GLU A 120 -9.49 0.62 13.97
C GLU A 120 -10.27 1.95 14.00
N TYR A 121 -10.53 2.52 12.83
CA TYR A 121 -11.40 3.68 12.68
C TYR A 121 -12.84 3.26 12.39
N ARG A 122 -13.78 4.00 12.96
CA ARG A 122 -15.23 3.86 12.74
C ARG A 122 -15.78 5.17 12.19
N PRO A 123 -15.55 5.47 10.90
CA PRO A 123 -15.92 6.75 10.29
C PRO A 123 -17.43 6.99 10.31
N PHE A 124 -18.24 5.93 10.31
CA PHE A 124 -19.70 6.00 10.30
C PHE A 124 -20.28 5.51 11.62
N SER A 125 -21.39 6.11 12.05
CA SER A 125 -22.12 5.71 13.26
C SER A 125 -22.89 4.40 13.11
N HIS A 126 -23.07 3.92 11.87
CA HIS A 126 -23.80 2.71 11.52
C HIS A 126 -22.96 1.83 10.59
N THR A 127 -23.34 0.56 10.48
CA THR A 127 -22.72 -0.35 9.52
C THR A 127 -23.08 0.05 8.10
N THR A 128 -22.07 0.32 7.28
CA THR A 128 -22.25 0.71 5.88
C THR A 128 -21.15 0.11 5.01
N TYR A 129 -21.40 0.04 3.70
CA TYR A 129 -20.40 -0.41 2.74
C TYR A 129 -19.57 0.79 2.28
N ILE A 130 -18.25 0.67 2.41
CA ILE A 130 -17.31 1.67 1.90
C ILE A 130 -17.18 1.47 0.39
N THR A 131 -17.38 2.55 -0.37
CA THR A 131 -17.28 2.56 -1.84
C THR A 131 -15.92 3.03 -2.33
N SER A 132 -15.18 3.78 -1.51
CA SER A 132 -13.79 4.15 -1.78
C SER A 132 -13.10 4.68 -0.52
N ILE A 133 -11.78 4.51 -0.48
CA ILE A 133 -10.89 5.16 0.50
C ILE A 133 -9.77 5.86 -0.25
N ASN A 134 -9.52 7.13 0.06
CA ASN A 134 -8.47 7.92 -0.59
C ASN A 134 -7.68 8.68 0.46
N LEU A 135 -6.36 8.46 0.50
CA LEU A 135 -5.47 9.17 1.41
C LEU A 135 -4.90 10.41 0.73
N HIS A 136 -4.98 11.56 1.41
CA HIS A 136 -4.15 12.70 1.09
C HIS A 136 -2.89 12.69 1.97
N SER A 137 -1.80 12.12 1.42
CA SER A 137 -0.56 11.85 2.16
C SER A 137 0.06 13.09 2.81
N SER A 138 -0.04 14.27 2.21
CA SER A 138 0.57 15.49 2.75
C SER A 138 -0.11 15.98 4.03
N SER A 139 -1.45 15.93 4.09
CA SER A 139 -2.22 16.37 5.26
C SER A 139 -2.61 15.24 6.20
N LYS A 140 -2.22 13.99 5.88
CA LYS A 140 -2.58 12.75 6.60
C LYS A 140 -4.08 12.66 6.89
N LYS A 141 -4.90 13.00 5.89
CA LYS A 141 -6.37 12.88 5.96
C LYS A 141 -6.82 11.76 5.04
N LEU A 142 -7.61 10.84 5.57
CA LEU A 142 -8.22 9.75 4.82
C LEU A 142 -9.68 10.10 4.54
N TYR A 143 -10.04 10.17 3.25
CA TYR A 143 -11.39 10.42 2.80
C TYR A 143 -12.08 9.08 2.52
N VAL A 144 -13.22 8.86 3.16
CA VAL A 144 -13.94 7.59 3.16
C VAL A 144 -15.35 7.84 2.66
N ASN A 145 -15.70 7.21 1.54
CA ASN A 145 -17.03 7.33 0.93
C ASN A 145 -17.87 6.09 1.23
N SER A 146 -19.15 6.33 1.55
CA SER A 146 -20.23 5.34 1.46
C SER A 146 -21.14 5.69 0.27
N ARG A 147 -22.35 5.12 0.22
CA ARG A 147 -23.36 5.50 -0.78
C ARG A 147 -23.97 6.88 -0.52
N ASP A 148 -23.97 7.31 0.73
CA ASP A 148 -24.76 8.41 1.25
C ASP A 148 -23.92 9.48 1.98
N GLN A 149 -22.67 9.17 2.34
CA GLN A 149 -21.83 10.03 3.17
C GLN A 149 -20.37 10.01 2.71
N LEU A 150 -19.71 11.16 2.89
CA LEU A 150 -18.25 11.31 2.80
C LEU A 150 -17.75 11.74 4.18
N VAL A 151 -16.80 11.00 4.74
CA VAL A 151 -16.18 11.29 6.04
C VAL A 151 -14.69 11.48 5.86
N GLN A 152 -14.15 12.51 6.50
CA GLN A 152 -12.72 12.75 6.60
C GLN A 152 -12.21 12.25 7.96
N VAL A 153 -11.23 11.35 7.94
CA VAL A 153 -10.58 10.80 9.13
C VAL A 153 -9.16 11.37 9.26
N ASP A 154 -8.83 11.87 10.44
CA ASP A 154 -7.45 12.25 10.77
C ASP A 154 -6.66 11.01 11.19
N VAL A 155 -5.84 10.50 10.26
CA VAL A 155 -5.09 9.26 10.50
C VAL A 155 -3.78 9.48 11.25
N ALA A 156 -3.44 10.73 11.58
CA ALA A 156 -2.25 11.11 12.33
C ALA A 156 -2.60 11.81 13.66
N ASN A 157 -3.79 11.55 14.20
CA ASN A 157 -4.23 12.12 15.47
C ASN A 157 -3.55 11.45 16.68
N CYS A 158 -2.34 11.89 17.01
CA CYS A 158 -1.54 11.31 18.10
C CYS A 158 -2.06 11.62 19.51
N THR A 159 -3.02 12.55 19.65
CA THR A 159 -3.58 12.92 20.97
C THR A 159 -4.33 11.77 21.63
N GLN A 160 -4.79 10.79 20.83
CA GLN A 160 -5.47 9.59 21.31
C GLN A 160 -4.56 8.64 22.11
N TYR A 161 -3.24 8.75 21.94
CA TYR A 161 -2.26 7.90 22.63
C TYR A 161 -1.82 8.46 23.97
N GLY A 162 -2.49 9.49 24.50
CA GLY A 162 -2.21 10.04 25.82
C GLY A 162 -0.95 10.93 25.87
N SER A 163 -0.57 11.26 27.11
CA SER A 163 0.51 12.22 27.41
C SER A 163 1.80 11.57 27.90
N THR A 164 1.83 10.24 28.11
CA THR A 164 3.04 9.58 28.59
C THR A 164 3.94 9.14 27.42
N CYS A 165 5.24 9.07 27.70
CA CYS A 165 6.22 8.55 26.73
C CYS A 165 5.91 7.09 26.36
N GLN A 166 5.54 6.30 27.37
CA GLN A 166 5.27 4.87 27.21
C GLN A 166 4.08 4.63 26.27
N ASP A 167 2.95 5.31 26.48
CA ASP A 167 1.76 5.13 25.64
C ASP A 167 2.03 5.53 24.17
N CYS A 168 2.75 6.64 23.97
CA CYS A 168 3.10 7.11 22.63
C CYS A 168 4.02 6.13 21.88
N ILE A 169 5.06 5.62 22.53
CA ILE A 169 6.01 4.68 21.90
C ILE A 169 5.34 3.32 21.66
N LEU A 170 4.54 2.83 22.61
CA LEU A 170 3.85 1.54 22.49
C LEU A 170 2.72 1.55 21.45
N SER A 171 2.22 2.73 21.06
CA SER A 171 1.27 2.85 19.95
C SER A 171 1.83 2.33 18.62
N ARG A 172 3.16 2.39 18.45
CA ARG A 172 3.88 2.04 17.21
C ARG A 172 3.36 2.75 15.96
N ASP A 173 2.64 3.88 16.14
CA ASP A 173 2.14 4.66 15.02
C ASP A 173 3.29 5.46 14.40
N PRO A 174 3.67 5.21 13.14
CA PRO A 174 4.79 5.90 12.50
C PRO A 174 4.55 7.41 12.34
N TYR A 175 3.30 7.88 12.41
CA TYR A 175 3.01 9.31 12.35
C TYR A 175 3.18 10.00 13.71
N CYS A 176 3.43 9.26 14.79
CA CYS A 176 3.46 9.78 16.15
C CYS A 176 4.83 9.65 16.79
N GLY A 177 5.18 10.64 17.61
CA GLY A 177 6.39 10.62 18.40
C GLY A 177 6.22 11.40 19.69
N TYR A 178 6.93 10.95 20.72
CA TYR A 178 6.94 11.64 22.00
C TYR A 178 7.88 12.85 21.93
N MET A 179 7.36 14.03 22.25
CA MET A 179 8.16 15.25 22.33
C MET A 179 8.20 15.73 23.78
N ALA A 180 9.41 15.80 24.34
CA ALA A 180 9.69 16.45 25.61
C ALA A 180 10.31 17.82 25.34
N HIS A 181 9.49 18.88 25.38
CA HIS A 181 9.94 20.26 25.35
C HIS A 181 9.50 20.96 26.63
N SER A 182 10.26 21.98 27.05
CA SER A 182 10.38 22.56 28.39
C SER A 182 9.10 22.79 29.20
N HIS A 183 7.91 22.77 28.58
CA HIS A 183 6.62 22.95 29.25
C HIS A 183 5.47 22.03 28.74
N ILE A 184 5.68 21.15 27.76
CA ILE A 184 4.65 20.23 27.26
C ILE A 184 5.29 18.88 26.90
N ASN A 185 4.95 17.86 27.68
CA ASN A 185 5.31 16.46 27.47
C ASN A 185 4.09 15.72 26.91
N THR A 186 4.08 15.45 25.60
CA THR A 186 2.92 14.79 24.97
C THR A 186 3.29 14.08 23.68
N CYS A 187 2.48 13.10 23.29
CA CYS A 187 2.54 12.50 21.97
C CYS A 187 2.09 13.52 20.91
N LYS A 188 2.91 13.73 19.88
CA LYS A 188 2.67 14.68 18.79
C LYS A 188 2.82 14.02 17.43
N THR A 189 2.13 14.59 16.45
CA THR A 189 2.28 14.23 15.05
C THR A 189 3.64 14.66 14.53
N LEU A 190 4.34 13.74 13.88
CA LEU A 190 5.62 13.98 13.24
C LEU A 190 5.40 14.65 11.89
N ASN A 191 5.91 15.88 11.71
CA ASN A 191 5.96 16.53 10.40
C ASN A 191 7.17 16.03 9.61
N MET A 192 6.91 15.48 8.42
CA MET A 192 7.93 14.91 7.52
C MET A 192 9.05 15.92 7.16
N LEU A 193 8.76 17.23 7.17
CA LEU A 193 9.73 18.30 6.92
C LEU A 193 10.80 18.45 8.01
N ILE A 194 10.56 17.99 9.25
CA ILE A 194 11.46 18.24 10.39
C ILE A 194 12.57 17.18 10.47
N PHE A 195 12.40 16.00 9.85
CA PHE A 195 13.44 14.96 9.87
C PHE A 195 14.66 15.28 8.99
N ILE A 196 14.58 16.26 8.10
CA ILE A 196 15.72 16.66 7.24
C ILE A 196 16.71 17.59 7.98
N PHE A 197 16.34 18.21 9.11
CA PHE A 197 17.17 19.28 9.71
C PHE A 197 17.64 19.08 11.15
N LYS A 198 17.52 17.89 11.75
CA LYS A 198 17.95 17.69 13.15
C LYS A 198 18.90 16.53 13.39
N THR A 199 20.07 16.57 12.75
CA THR A 199 21.31 15.96 13.28
C THR A 199 22.53 16.78 12.89
N ARG A 200 22.84 17.80 13.68
CA ARG A 200 24.20 18.33 13.85
C ARG A 200 24.34 18.85 15.28
N ILE A 201 24.87 18.00 16.16
CA ILE A 201 25.68 18.36 17.33
C ILE A 201 26.80 17.34 17.38
#